data_AF-A0A954RY10-F1
#
_entry.id   AF-A0A954RY10-F1
#
_cell.length_a   1.000
_cell.length_b   1.000
_cell.length_c   1.000
_cell.angle_alpha   90.00
_cell.angle_beta   90.00
_cell.angle_gamma   90.00
#
_symmetry.space_group_name_H-M   'P 1'
#
loop_
_entity.id
_entity.type
_entity.pdbx_description
1 polymer ?
#
loop_
_entity_poly.entity_id
_entity_poly.type
_entity_poly.pdbx_seq_one_letter_code
_entity_poly.pdbx_strand_id
1 'polypeptide(L)'
;MKFRRRTRRRGFSLMEVMAAIIIIAAVATATVSSLVALRGKSQAKIDQQNIAELNGKVQAYYMEFGRWPDTNLARLYREGYTDKALQATPYGGRYTFDATTQTVVNTYAP
;
A
#
# COMPACT_ATOMS: atom_id res chain seq x y z
N MET A 1 -65.82 -27.57 17.95
CA MET A 1 -65.45 -26.49 17.01
C MET A 1 -64.04 -26.00 17.37
N LYS A 2 -63.00 -26.30 16.57
CA LYS A 2 -61.59 -25.94 16.87
C LYS A 2 -61.24 -24.60 16.22
N PHE A 3 -61.02 -23.56 17.02
CA PHE A 3 -60.52 -22.26 16.54
C PHE A 3 -59.03 -22.37 16.21
N ARG A 4 -58.70 -22.41 14.91
CA ARG A 4 -57.32 -22.40 14.43
C ARG A 4 -56.79 -20.96 14.49
N ARG A 5 -55.92 -20.66 15.46
CA ARG A 5 -55.25 -19.36 15.57
C ARG A 5 -54.30 -19.16 14.37
N ARG A 6 -54.58 -18.15 13.55
CA ARG A 6 -53.71 -17.74 12.43
C ARG A 6 -52.52 -16.98 13.02
N THR A 7 -51.34 -17.59 13.01
CA THR A 7 -50.09 -16.90 13.34
C THR A 7 -49.86 -15.80 12.31
N ARG A 8 -50.02 -14.54 12.72
CA ARG A 8 -49.69 -13.38 11.88
C ARG A 8 -48.19 -13.41 11.59
N ARG A 9 -47.81 -13.78 10.37
CA ARG A 9 -46.45 -13.57 9.88
C ARG A 9 -46.22 -12.06 9.82
N ARG A 10 -45.33 -11.55 10.67
CA ARG A 10 -44.88 -10.15 10.63
C ARG A 10 -43.91 -10.04 9.46
N GLY A 11 -44.29 -9.31 8.42
CA GLY A 11 -43.38 -8.95 7.33
C GLY A 11 -42.46 -7.81 7.74
N PHE A 12 -41.39 -7.60 6.97
CA PHE A 12 -40.48 -6.46 7.14
C PHE A 12 -41.26 -5.14 7.13
N SER A 13 -41.03 -4.31 8.15
CA SER A 13 -41.60 -2.96 8.20
C SER A 13 -40.74 -1.99 7.40
N LEU A 14 -41.36 -1.01 6.74
CA LEU A 14 -40.64 0.07 6.06
C LEU A 14 -39.70 0.81 7.02
N MET A 15 -40.11 0.98 8.28
CA MET A 15 -39.29 1.61 9.31
C MET A 15 -38.02 0.81 9.62
N GLU A 16 -38.10 -0.51 9.56
CA GLU A 16 -36.96 -1.40 9.81
C GLU A 16 -35.95 -1.31 8.67
N VAL A 17 -36.42 -1.19 7.43
CA VAL A 17 -35.58 -0.97 6.26
C VAL A 17 -34.92 0.42 6.32
N MET A 18 -35.66 1.46 6.71
CA MET A 18 -35.10 2.82 6.86
C MET A 18 -34.02 2.86 7.97
N ALA A 19 -34.31 2.25 9.13
CA ALA A 19 -33.33 2.15 10.21
C ALA A 19 -32.06 1.40 9.77
N ALA A 20 -32.21 0.30 9.02
CA ALA A 20 -31.07 -0.46 8.49
C ALA A 20 -30.22 0.37 7.52
N ILE A 21 -30.84 1.12 6.60
CA ILE A 21 -30.12 1.97 5.63
C ILE A 21 -29.33 3.07 6.35
N ILE A 22 -29.92 3.69 7.38
CA ILE A 22 -29.24 4.73 8.18
C ILE A 22 -27.99 4.16 8.86
N ILE A 23 -28.10 2.97 9.47
CA ILE A 23 -26.97 2.31 10.12
C ILE A 23 -25.87 1.98 9.10
N ILE A 24 -26.23 1.43 7.93
CA ILE A 24 -25.26 1.11 6.86
C ILE A 24 -24.56 2.39 6.36
N ALA A 25 -25.31 3.48 6.14
CA ALA A 25 -24.74 4.74 5.69
C ALA A 25 -23.75 5.33 6.70
N ALA A 26 -24.09 5.30 7.99
CA ALA A 26 -23.22 5.77 9.07
C ALA A 26 -21.94 4.93 9.22
N VAL A 27 -22.04 3.60 9.12
CA VAL A 27 -20.87 2.71 9.18
C VAL A 27 -19.99 2.90 7.93
N ALA A 28 -20.59 3.01 6.75
CA ALA A 28 -19.84 3.21 5.51
C ALA A 28 -18.98 4.47 5.53
N THR A 29 -19.52 5.61 6.00
CA THR A 29 -18.76 6.86 6.09
C THR A 29 -17.61 6.78 7.10
N ALA A 30 -17.81 6.13 8.25
CA ALA A 30 -16.78 5.97 9.28
C ALA A 30 -15.61 5.08 8.83
N THR A 31 -15.84 4.08 7.97
CA THR A 31 -14.79 3.15 7.53
C THR A 31 -13.80 3.74 6.52
N VAL A 32 -14.19 4.75 5.74
CA VAL A 32 -13.34 5.34 4.68
C VAL A 32 -12.13 6.08 5.25
N SER A 33 -12.31 6.83 6.35
CA SER A 33 -11.25 7.65 6.94
C SER A 33 -10.12 6.80 7.54
N SER A 34 -10.45 5.64 8.12
CA SER A 34 -9.46 4.71 8.68
C SER A 34 -8.55 4.11 7.60
N LEU A 35 -9.10 3.77 6.44
CA LEU A 35 -8.34 3.14 5.35
C LEU A 35 -7.27 4.05 4.74
N VAL A 36 -7.52 5.36 4.66
CA VAL A 36 -6.55 6.33 4.11
C VAL A 36 -5.32 6.45 5.02
N ALA A 37 -5.52 6.58 6.34
CA ALA A 37 -4.43 6.67 7.31
C ALA A 37 -3.61 5.37 7.36
N LEU A 38 -4.26 4.20 7.24
CA LEU A 38 -3.58 2.91 7.25
C LEU A 38 -2.72 2.70 5.99
N ARG A 39 -3.22 3.13 4.82
CA ARG A 39 -2.46 3.08 3.55
C ARG A 39 -1.22 3.96 3.60
N GLY A 40 -1.31 5.19 4.09
CA GLY A 40 -0.15 6.10 4.19
C GLY A 40 0.96 5.53 5.09
N LYS A 41 0.61 4.97 6.25
CA LYS A 41 1.57 4.30 7.15
C LYS A 41 2.22 3.08 6.49
N SER A 42 1.43 2.27 5.78
CA SER A 42 1.93 1.10 5.06
C SER A 42 2.90 1.50 3.95
N GLN A 43 2.57 2.53 3.16
CA GLN A 43 3.42 3.02 2.08
C GLN A 43 4.77 3.53 2.63
N ALA A 44 4.75 4.31 3.72
CA ALA A 44 5.98 4.79 4.34
C ALA A 44 6.85 3.65 4.86
N LYS A 45 6.24 2.60 5.42
CA LYS A 45 7.00 1.44 5.92
C LYS A 45 7.62 0.62 4.77
N ILE A 46 6.86 0.39 3.70
CA ILE A 46 7.35 -0.27 2.49
C ILE A 46 8.50 0.55 1.88
N ASP A 47 8.35 1.87 1.82
CA ASP A 47 9.37 2.75 1.26
C ASP A 47 10.69 2.67 2.03
N GLN A 48 10.64 2.76 3.36
CA GLN A 48 11.82 2.59 4.21
C GLN A 48 12.48 1.22 4.04
N GLN A 49 11.69 0.15 3.90
CA GLN A 49 12.21 -1.18 3.66
C GLN A 49 12.90 -1.29 2.29
N ASN A 50 12.25 -0.79 1.24
CA ASN A 50 12.81 -0.77 -0.11
C ASN A 50 14.12 0.02 -0.18
N ILE A 51 14.19 1.20 0.45
CA ILE A 51 15.42 2.01 0.49
C ILE A 51 16.54 1.25 1.18
N ALA A 52 16.27 0.64 2.34
CA ALA A 52 17.26 -0.15 3.07
C ALA A 52 17.76 -1.35 2.26
N GLU A 53 16.85 -2.08 1.61
CA GLU A 53 17.18 -3.22 0.76
C GLU A 53 18.02 -2.81 -0.46
N LEU A 54 17.59 -1.77 -1.17
CA LEU A 54 18.30 -1.25 -2.34
C LEU A 54 19.67 -0.70 -1.97
N ASN A 55 19.81 -0.01 -0.83
CA ASN A 55 21.11 0.43 -0.32
C ASN A 55 22.04 -0.74 -0.05
N GLY A 56 21.56 -1.83 0.56
CA GLY A 56 22.35 -3.04 0.76
C GLY A 56 22.84 -3.65 -0.56
N LYS A 57 21.97 -3.70 -1.57
CA LYS A 57 22.30 -4.19 -2.93
C LYS A 57 23.31 -3.28 -3.63
N VAL A 58 23.15 -1.97 -3.52
CA VAL A 58 24.07 -0.97 -4.07
C VAL A 58 25.45 -1.08 -3.44
N GLN A 59 25.52 -1.27 -2.12
CA GLN A 59 26.78 -1.50 -1.41
C GLN A 59 27.45 -2.80 -1.85
N ALA A 60 26.70 -3.90 -1.97
CA ALA A 60 27.24 -5.17 -2.46
C ALA A 60 27.79 -5.04 -3.90
N TYR A 61 27.07 -4.36 -4.79
CA TYR A 61 27.55 -4.05 -6.14
C TYR A 61 28.84 -3.21 -6.12
N TYR A 62 28.96 -2.23 -5.23
CA TYR A 62 30.20 -1.46 -5.07
C TYR A 62 31.36 -2.33 -4.59
N MET A 63 31.10 -3.26 -3.66
CA MET A 63 32.12 -4.20 -3.17
C MET A 63 32.63 -5.14 -4.27
N GLU A 64 31.78 -5.53 -5.21
CA GLU A 64 32.14 -6.43 -6.31
C GLU A 64 32.84 -5.70 -7.47
N PHE A 65 32.31 -4.55 -7.90
CA PHE A 65 32.78 -3.87 -9.11
C PHE A 65 33.66 -2.64 -8.85
N GLY A 66 33.80 -2.22 -7.59
CA GLY A 66 34.58 -1.04 -7.19
C GLY A 66 34.01 0.30 -7.70
N ARG A 67 32.75 0.31 -8.15
CA ARG A 67 32.08 1.50 -8.71
C ARG A 67 30.63 1.54 -8.26
N TRP A 68 30.06 2.73 -8.14
CA TRP A 68 28.65 2.90 -7.84
C TRP A 68 27.77 2.58 -9.07
N PRO A 69 26.51 2.16 -8.87
CA PRO A 69 25.57 1.96 -9.97
C PRO A 69 25.14 3.28 -10.59
N ASP A 70 24.47 3.20 -11.74
CA ASP A 70 23.89 4.38 -12.40
C ASP A 70 22.73 4.97 -11.58
N THR A 71 22.42 6.24 -11.81
CA THR A 71 21.32 6.97 -11.13
C THR A 71 19.98 6.24 -11.22
N ASN A 72 19.72 5.50 -12.29
CA ASN A 72 18.47 4.76 -12.49
C ASN A 72 18.50 3.33 -11.93
N LEU A 73 19.59 2.91 -11.28
CA LEU A 73 19.77 1.57 -10.73
C LEU A 73 19.67 0.44 -11.79
N ALA A 74 19.77 0.76 -13.09
CA ALA A 74 19.55 -0.21 -14.16
C ALA A 74 20.67 -1.25 -14.24
N ARG A 75 21.89 -0.91 -13.82
CA ARG A 75 23.02 -1.86 -13.71
C ARG A 75 22.77 -2.94 -12.66
N LEU A 76 22.08 -2.63 -11.56
CA LEU A 76 21.77 -3.64 -10.55
C LEU A 76 20.91 -4.77 -11.10
N TYR A 77 19.98 -4.45 -12.00
CA TYR A 77 19.19 -5.47 -12.70
C TYR A 77 20.04 -6.30 -13.67
N ARG A 78 20.92 -5.64 -14.44
CA ARG A 78 21.78 -6.34 -15.41
C ARG A 78 22.76 -7.31 -14.74
N GLU A 79 23.27 -6.95 -13.57
CA GLU A 79 24.17 -7.80 -12.79
C GLU A 79 23.40 -8.76 -11.84
N GLY A 80 22.07 -8.79 -11.88
CA GLY A 80 21.26 -9.76 -11.13
C GLY A 80 21.03 -9.44 -9.64
N TYR A 81 21.34 -8.23 -9.18
CA TYR A 81 21.08 -7.79 -7.80
C TYR A 81 19.61 -7.48 -7.53
N THR A 82 18.83 -7.20 -8.58
CA THR A 82 17.40 -6.90 -8.47
C THR A 82 16.61 -7.67 -9.51
N ASP A 83 15.38 -8.06 -9.14
CA ASP A 83 14.49 -8.79 -10.05
C ASP A 83 13.81 -7.89 -11.10
N LYS A 84 13.93 -6.56 -10.94
CA LYS A 84 13.25 -5.57 -11.77
C LYS A 84 14.23 -4.54 -12.32
N ALA A 85 14.12 -4.26 -13.61
CA ALA A 85 14.89 -3.21 -14.27
C ALA A 85 14.59 -1.81 -13.72
N LEU A 86 13.35 -1.59 -13.29
CA LEU A 86 12.89 -0.31 -12.73
C LEU A 86 12.35 -0.53 -11.32
N GLN A 87 12.93 0.18 -10.37
CA GLN A 87 12.54 0.12 -8.96
C GLN A 87 11.45 1.16 -8.70
N ALA A 88 10.19 0.73 -8.78
CA ALA A 88 9.03 1.62 -8.57
C ALA A 88 8.79 1.91 -7.09
N THR A 89 8.36 3.13 -6.78
CA THR A 89 8.05 3.53 -5.39
C THR A 89 6.56 3.28 -5.06
N PRO A 90 6.19 3.19 -3.77
CA PRO A 90 4.79 3.07 -3.34
C PRO A 90 3.92 4.30 -3.64
N TYR A 91 4.55 5.43 -3.98
CA TYR A 91 3.91 6.72 -4.25
C TYR A 91 3.81 7.04 -5.75
N GLY A 92 4.35 6.16 -6.60
CA GLY A 92 4.52 6.40 -8.02
C GLY A 92 5.92 6.93 -8.36
N GLY A 93 6.34 6.76 -9.60
CA GLY A 93 7.71 7.06 -10.02
C GLY A 93 8.70 5.94 -9.67
N ARG A 94 9.98 6.30 -9.53
CA ARG A 94 11.08 5.33 -9.37
C ARG A 94 12.11 5.81 -8.34
N TYR A 95 12.76 4.87 -7.66
CA TYR A 95 13.93 5.14 -6.84
C TYR A 95 15.11 5.55 -7.73
N THR A 96 15.94 6.46 -7.21
CA THR A 96 17.17 6.88 -7.87
C THR A 96 18.34 6.80 -6.92
N PHE A 97 19.52 6.54 -7.46
CA PHE A 97 20.76 6.62 -6.71
C PHE A 97 21.31 8.05 -6.72
N ASP A 98 21.55 8.62 -5.54
CA ASP A 98 22.28 9.87 -5.38
C ASP A 98 23.77 9.58 -5.13
N ALA A 99 24.59 9.97 -6.11
CA ALA A 99 26.04 9.79 -6.05
C ALA A 99 26.74 10.66 -5.00
N THR A 100 26.09 11.76 -4.58
CA THR A 100 26.64 12.69 -3.57
C THR A 100 26.54 12.09 -2.18
N THR A 101 25.36 11.57 -1.85
CA THR A 101 25.09 10.94 -0.55
C THR A 101 25.42 9.45 -0.54
N GLN A 102 25.70 8.85 -1.71
CA GLN A 102 25.93 7.42 -1.92
C GLN A 102 24.77 6.55 -1.41
N THR A 103 23.54 7.06 -1.56
CA THR A 103 22.33 6.37 -1.10
C THR A 103 21.22 6.41 -2.13
N VAL A 104 20.31 5.46 -2.01
CA VAL A 104 19.06 5.40 -2.75
C VAL A 104 18.07 6.37 -2.13
N VAL A 105 17.51 7.23 -2.97
CA VAL A 105 16.57 8.28 -2.59
C VAL A 105 15.23 8.08 -3.29
N ASN A 106 14.17 8.49 -2.62
CA ASN A 106 12.82 8.57 -3.17
C ASN A 106 12.34 10.03 -3.12
N THR A 107 12.32 10.69 -4.27
CA THR A 107 11.82 12.08 -4.40
C THR A 107 10.29 12.17 -4.41
N TYR A 108 9.59 11.03 -4.46
CA TYR A 108 8.12 10.96 -4.55
C TYR A 108 7.45 10.69 -3.18
N ALA A 109 8.23 10.51 -2.12
CA ALA A 109 7.68 10.41 -0.77
C ALA A 109 7.09 11.78 -0.33
N PRO A 110 5.92 11.79 0.36
CA PRO A 110 5.27 13.00 0.85
C PRO A 110 5.94 13.59 2.09
#